data_AF-A0A6B0X2V4-F1
#
_entry.id   AF-A0A6B0X2V4-F1
#
_cell.length_a   1.000
_cell.length_b   1.000
_cell.length_c   1.000
_cell.angle_alpha   90.00
_cell.angle_beta   90.00
_cell.angle_gamma   90.00
#
_symmetry.space_group_name_H-M   'P 1'
#
loop_
_entity.id
_entity.type
_entity.pdbx_description
1 polymer ?
#
loop_
_entity_poly.entity_id
_entity_poly.type
_entity_poly.pdbx_seq_one_letter_code
_entity_poly.pdbx_strand_id
1 'polypeptide(L)'
;MPDVLLTVPDQEEALSRVYAQAVAARAGYLTANYDFDRDGVDLRIQAGGTERPALELQLKATINLGQSHDGYFRFPLNRRNYDLLRGETQTPRILMVLDLPNDEAQWMTITTAELVLRHRAYWLNLRGFQETTNQSSVTVPIPTENLFNVDSLRRLMEQSRRGKLQ
;
A
#
# COMPACT_ATOMS: atom_id res chain seq x y z
N MET A 1 -23.06 -24.89 2.33
CA MET A 1 -22.56 -23.51 2.23
C MET A 1 -21.04 -23.60 2.29
N PRO A 2 -20.28 -22.84 1.50
CA PRO A 2 -18.84 -22.78 1.72
C PRO A 2 -18.56 -22.20 3.11
N ASP A 3 -17.62 -22.79 3.86
CA ASP A 3 -17.23 -22.36 5.22
C ASP A 3 -16.39 -21.05 5.22
N VAL A 4 -16.64 -20.17 4.25
CA VAL A 4 -15.83 -18.99 3.96
C VAL A 4 -16.41 -17.77 4.67
N LEU A 5 -15.58 -17.14 5.52
CA LEU A 5 -15.96 -15.94 6.30
C LEU A 5 -15.57 -14.62 5.60
N LEU A 6 -14.57 -14.64 4.72
CA LEU A 6 -14.06 -13.46 4.03
C LEU A 6 -14.71 -13.32 2.66
N THR A 7 -15.20 -12.13 2.34
CA THR A 7 -15.60 -11.80 0.97
C THR A 7 -14.37 -11.67 0.06
N VAL A 8 -14.56 -11.68 -1.26
CA VAL A 8 -13.47 -11.48 -2.22
C VAL A 8 -12.69 -10.16 -1.95
N PRO A 9 -13.35 -9.00 -1.72
CA PRO A 9 -12.65 -7.79 -1.30
C PRO A 9 -11.85 -7.93 0.01
N ASP A 10 -12.37 -8.65 1.00
CA ASP A 10 -11.64 -8.88 2.26
C ASP A 10 -10.37 -9.71 2.02
N GLN A 11 -10.42 -10.67 1.09
CA GLN A 11 -9.25 -11.44 0.67
C GLN A 11 -8.22 -10.57 -0.06
N GLU A 12 -8.66 -9.71 -0.99
CA GLU A 12 -7.78 -8.74 -1.67
C GLU A 12 -7.03 -7.85 -0.66
N GLU A 13 -7.76 -7.32 0.34
CA GLU A 13 -7.18 -6.51 1.40
C GLU A 13 -6.18 -7.31 2.25
N ALA A 14 -6.54 -8.52 2.65
CA ALA A 14 -5.65 -9.39 3.41
C ALA A 14 -4.36 -9.71 2.64
N LEU A 15 -4.45 -9.98 1.34
CA LEU A 15 -3.28 -10.24 0.49
C LEU A 15 -2.40 -9.00 0.31
N SER A 16 -2.99 -7.80 0.22
CA SER A 16 -2.21 -6.55 0.20
C SER A 16 -1.37 -6.38 1.48
N ARG A 17 -1.94 -6.75 2.63
CA ARG A 17 -1.25 -6.74 3.93
C ARG A 17 -0.12 -7.77 3.96
N VAL A 18 -0.38 -8.99 3.50
CA VAL A 18 0.64 -10.06 3.40
C VAL A 18 1.80 -9.61 2.50
N TYR A 19 1.52 -9.00 1.35
CA TYR A 19 2.55 -8.45 0.47
C TYR A 19 3.45 -7.45 1.19
N ALA A 20 2.84 -6.45 1.84
CA ALA A 20 3.57 -5.41 2.55
C ALA A 20 4.41 -5.98 3.71
N GLN A 21 3.84 -6.92 4.47
CA GLN A 21 4.53 -7.62 5.56
C GLN A 21 5.71 -8.47 5.06
N ALA A 22 5.55 -9.18 3.93
CA ALA A 22 6.63 -9.96 3.34
C ALA A 22 7.80 -9.08 2.88
N VAL A 23 7.50 -7.95 2.22
CA VAL A 23 8.52 -6.96 1.83
C VAL A 23 9.22 -6.36 3.05
N ALA A 24 8.47 -5.98 4.09
CA ALA A 24 9.01 -5.44 5.32
C ALA A 24 9.90 -6.45 6.06
N ALA A 25 9.46 -7.69 6.19
CA ALA A 25 10.22 -8.78 6.79
C ALA A 25 11.54 -9.02 6.04
N ARG A 26 11.50 -9.05 4.70
CA ARG A 26 12.70 -9.18 3.87
C ARG A 26 13.64 -7.98 3.99
N ALA A 27 13.09 -6.78 4.19
CA ALA A 27 13.87 -5.56 4.41
C ALA A 27 14.48 -5.48 5.82
N GLY A 28 14.00 -6.30 6.78
CA GLY A 28 14.45 -6.31 8.17
C GLY A 28 13.71 -5.31 9.07
N TYR A 29 12.45 -5.03 8.76
CA TYR A 29 11.62 -4.07 9.50
C TYR A 29 10.46 -4.75 10.24
N LEU A 30 10.04 -4.12 11.35
CA LEU A 30 8.89 -4.56 12.14
C LEU A 30 7.61 -4.01 11.52
N THR A 31 6.55 -4.80 11.53
CA THR A 31 5.20 -4.33 11.17
C THR A 31 4.26 -4.35 12.37
N ALA A 32 3.38 -3.35 12.45
CA ALA A 32 2.30 -3.29 13.42
C ALA A 32 0.96 -2.99 12.71
N ASN A 33 -0.11 -3.66 13.13
CA ASN A 33 -1.46 -3.37 12.68
C ASN A 33 -2.14 -2.37 13.62
N TYR A 34 -3.13 -1.64 13.12
CA TYR A 34 -3.99 -0.79 13.92
C TYR A 34 -5.38 -1.42 14.01
N ASP A 35 -5.84 -1.70 15.23
CA ASP A 35 -7.13 -2.37 15.47
C ASP A 35 -8.35 -1.44 15.29
N PHE A 36 -8.11 -0.13 15.15
CA PHE A 36 -9.16 0.87 14.96
C PHE A 36 -8.83 1.77 13.75
N ASP A 37 -9.44 1.52 12.60
CA ASP A 37 -9.29 2.34 11.38
C ASP A 37 -10.04 3.68 11.47
N ARG A 38 -9.60 4.52 12.40
CA ARG A 38 -10.08 5.90 12.56
C ARG A 38 -9.34 6.86 11.63
N ASP A 39 -8.10 6.54 11.29
CA ASP A 39 -7.14 7.46 10.67
C ASP A 39 -6.67 7.02 9.26
N GLY A 40 -7.27 5.98 8.67
CA GLY A 40 -6.94 5.55 7.31
C GLY A 40 -5.55 4.94 7.20
N VAL A 41 -5.13 4.22 8.25
CA VAL A 41 -3.82 3.55 8.29
C VAL A 41 -4.05 2.09 8.63
N ASP A 42 -3.69 1.22 7.69
CA ASP A 42 -3.91 -0.21 7.82
C ASP A 42 -2.68 -0.91 8.40
N LEU A 43 -1.48 -0.40 8.09
CA LEU A 43 -0.20 -1.01 8.50
C LEU A 43 0.85 0.07 8.80
N ARG A 44 1.61 -0.13 9.87
CA ARG A 44 2.84 0.63 10.13
C ARG A 44 4.06 -0.25 9.99
N ILE A 45 5.08 0.27 9.30
CA ILE A 45 6.41 -0.34 9.16
C ILE A 45 7.40 0.51 9.96
N GLN A 46 8.26 -0.12 10.77
CA GLN A 46 9.20 0.57 11.66
C GLN A 46 10.59 -0.05 11.60
N ALA A 47 11.62 0.80 11.67
CA ALA A 47 13.00 0.38 11.84
C ALA A 47 13.51 0.69 13.25
N GLY A 48 14.51 -0.06 13.71
CA GLY A 48 15.20 0.21 14.98
C GLY A 48 16.26 1.32 14.88
N GLY A 49 17.10 1.43 15.91
CA GLY A 49 18.19 2.40 16.00
C GLY A 49 17.83 3.67 16.77
N THR A 50 18.66 4.71 16.67
CA THR A 50 18.49 5.99 17.40
C THR A 50 17.30 6.80 16.89
N GLU A 51 17.14 6.91 15.56
CA GLU A 51 16.09 7.73 14.93
C GLU A 51 14.74 7.01 14.77
N ARG A 52 14.73 5.68 14.83
CA ARG A 52 13.53 4.81 14.72
C ARG A 52 12.50 5.27 13.67
N PRO A 53 12.90 5.44 12.39
CA PRO A 53 11.97 5.91 11.37
C PRO A 53 10.82 4.93 11.21
N ALA A 54 9.69 5.47 10.78
CA ALA A 54 8.48 4.70 10.53
C ALA A 54 7.79 5.18 9.25
N LEU A 55 6.97 4.30 8.69
CA LEU A 55 6.14 4.57 7.53
C LEU A 55 4.75 3.98 7.79
N GLU A 56 3.72 4.77 7.55
CA GLU A 56 2.32 4.36 7.67
C GLU A 56 1.72 4.15 6.28
N LEU A 57 0.97 3.06 6.11
CA LEU A 57 0.42 2.64 4.83
C LEU A 57 -1.10 2.55 4.95
N GLN A 58 -1.80 3.20 4.01
CA GLN A 58 -3.13 2.75 3.60
C GLN A 58 -2.94 1.71 2.51
N LEU A 59 -3.44 0.51 2.75
CA LEU A 59 -3.38 -0.61 1.83
C LEU A 59 -4.66 -0.65 0.99
N LYS A 60 -4.47 -0.90 -0.31
CA LYS A 60 -5.52 -1.24 -1.25
C LYS A 60 -5.04 -2.36 -2.15
N ALA A 61 -5.99 -3.08 -2.70
CA ALA A 61 -5.76 -4.04 -3.76
C ALA A 61 -6.82 -3.85 -4.85
N THR A 62 -6.50 -4.31 -6.06
CA THR A 62 -7.43 -4.31 -7.18
C THR A 62 -7.00 -5.33 -8.22
N ILE A 63 -7.98 -5.97 -8.86
CA ILE A 63 -7.76 -6.79 -10.07
C ILE A 63 -7.73 -5.97 -11.38
N ASN A 64 -7.97 -4.66 -11.30
CA ASN A 64 -8.15 -3.80 -12.47
C ASN A 64 -7.41 -2.47 -12.30
N LEU A 65 -6.10 -2.52 -12.05
CA LEU A 65 -5.27 -1.30 -12.07
C LEU A 65 -5.16 -0.70 -13.50
N GLY A 66 -5.40 -1.53 -14.51
CA GLY A 66 -5.44 -1.14 -15.92
C GLY A 66 -4.06 -0.91 -16.53
N GLN A 67 -4.03 -0.42 -17.76
CA GLN A 67 -2.79 -0.02 -18.42
C GLN A 67 -2.35 1.37 -17.93
N SER A 68 -1.04 1.55 -17.76
CA SER A 68 -0.50 2.88 -17.49
C SER A 68 -0.60 3.78 -18.71
N HIS A 69 -0.88 5.05 -18.48
CA HIS A 69 -0.81 6.10 -19.49
C HIS A 69 0.20 7.15 -19.05
N ASP A 70 1.12 7.54 -19.94
CA ASP A 70 2.21 8.48 -19.67
C ASP A 70 3.05 8.15 -18.43
N GLY A 71 3.23 6.86 -18.13
CA GLY A 71 3.98 6.39 -16.98
C GLY A 71 3.22 6.36 -15.65
N TYR A 72 1.90 6.57 -15.66
CA TYR A 72 1.05 6.54 -14.46
C TYR A 72 -0.14 5.58 -14.59
N PHE A 73 -0.46 4.90 -13.50
CA PHE A 73 -1.76 4.26 -13.30
C PHE A 73 -2.78 5.26 -12.74
N ARG A 74 -4.05 5.07 -13.05
CA ARG A 74 -5.15 5.91 -12.58
C ARG A 74 -5.97 5.13 -11.56
N PHE A 75 -5.81 5.43 -10.29
CA PHE A 75 -6.48 4.69 -9.22
C PHE A 75 -7.56 5.55 -8.54
N PRO A 76 -8.84 5.11 -8.51
CA PRO A 76 -9.88 5.81 -7.77
C PRO A 76 -9.74 5.56 -6.26
N LEU A 77 -9.50 6.63 -5.50
CA LEU A 77 -9.42 6.60 -4.05
C LEU A 77 -10.66 7.28 -3.46
N ASN A 78 -11.27 6.69 -2.42
CA ASN A 78 -12.42 7.33 -1.77
C ASN A 78 -12.02 8.69 -1.14
N ARG A 79 -12.99 9.60 -1.01
CA ARG A 79 -12.73 10.97 -0.54
C ARG A 79 -12.08 11.02 0.84
N ARG A 80 -12.56 10.20 1.79
CA ARG A 80 -12.03 10.15 3.16
C ARG A 80 -10.54 9.80 3.19
N ASN A 81 -10.14 8.74 2.50
CA ASN A 81 -8.75 8.27 2.50
C ASN A 81 -7.85 9.24 1.74
N TYR A 82 -8.34 9.87 0.66
CA TYR A 82 -7.61 10.93 -0.02
C TYR A 82 -7.28 12.09 0.93
N ASP A 83 -8.27 12.55 1.71
CA ASP A 83 -8.06 13.65 2.67
C ASP A 83 -7.11 13.28 3.81
N LEU A 84 -7.20 12.05 4.32
CA LEU A 84 -6.31 11.57 5.38
C LEU A 84 -4.86 11.44 4.88
N LEU A 85 -4.66 10.99 3.64
CA LEU A 85 -3.32 10.75 3.08
C LEU A 85 -2.63 12.02 2.57
N ARG A 86 -3.37 13.07 2.19
CA ARG A 86 -2.75 14.35 1.79
C ARG A 86 -2.25 15.20 2.95
N GLY A 87 -2.74 14.90 4.17
CA GLY A 87 -2.45 15.65 5.39
C GLY A 87 -1.00 15.56 5.83
N GLU A 88 -0.51 16.59 6.53
CA GLU A 88 0.81 16.57 7.13
C GLU A 88 0.80 15.77 8.44
N THR A 89 1.70 14.81 8.55
CA THR A 89 1.82 13.90 9.70
C THR A 89 3.30 13.76 10.08
N GLN A 90 3.56 13.49 11.37
CA GLN A 90 4.94 13.27 11.83
C GLN A 90 5.52 11.97 11.26
N THR A 91 4.72 10.91 11.22
CA THR A 91 5.08 9.67 10.52
C THR A 91 4.53 9.74 9.11
N PRO A 92 5.36 9.73 8.06
CA PRO A 92 4.87 9.83 6.69
C PRO A 92 3.88 8.71 6.34
N ARG A 93 2.88 9.08 5.55
CA ARG A 93 1.82 8.18 5.07
C ARG A 93 1.90 8.01 3.57
N ILE A 94 1.68 6.79 3.10
CA ILE A 94 1.58 6.48 1.67
C ILE A 94 0.34 5.62 1.39
N LEU A 95 -0.18 5.74 0.17
CA LEU A 95 -1.06 4.74 -0.41
C LEU A 95 -0.18 3.62 -1.00
N MET A 96 -0.53 2.37 -0.73
CA MET A 96 0.00 1.21 -1.45
C MET A 96 -1.16 0.49 -2.15
N VAL A 97 -1.04 0.27 -3.45
CA VAL A 97 -2.03 -0.48 -4.25
C VAL A 97 -1.38 -1.74 -4.79
N LEU A 98 -1.84 -2.90 -4.33
CA LEU A 98 -1.50 -4.19 -4.92
C LEU A 98 -2.36 -4.43 -6.17
N ASP A 99 -1.71 -4.56 -7.32
CA ASP A 99 -2.35 -5.12 -8.51
C ASP A 99 -2.41 -6.64 -8.39
N LEU A 100 -3.58 -7.22 -8.66
CA LEU A 100 -3.83 -8.67 -8.61
C LEU A 100 -4.28 -9.16 -10.00
N PRO A 101 -4.02 -10.44 -10.35
CA PRO A 101 -4.62 -11.06 -11.54
C PRO A 101 -6.16 -11.03 -11.49
N ASN A 102 -6.81 -10.98 -12.66
CA ASN A 102 -8.28 -11.08 -12.76
C ASN A 102 -8.84 -12.42 -12.23
N ASP A 103 -8.06 -13.48 -12.28
CA ASP A 103 -8.43 -14.81 -11.80
C ASP A 103 -7.97 -14.99 -10.35
N GLU A 104 -8.92 -15.11 -9.41
CA GLU A 104 -8.68 -15.30 -7.98
C GLU A 104 -7.77 -16.50 -7.70
N ALA A 105 -7.90 -17.57 -8.47
CA ALA A 105 -7.07 -18.77 -8.31
C ALA A 105 -5.58 -18.51 -8.60
N GLN A 106 -5.26 -17.42 -9.29
CA GLN A 106 -3.88 -17.03 -9.61
C GLN A 106 -3.29 -16.06 -8.60
N TRP A 107 -4.07 -15.48 -7.69
CA TRP A 107 -3.55 -14.50 -6.73
C TRP A 107 -2.38 -15.06 -5.95
N MET A 108 -2.52 -16.28 -5.44
CA MET A 108 -1.47 -16.99 -4.72
C MET A 108 -1.36 -18.43 -5.22
N THR A 109 -0.14 -18.88 -5.49
CA THR A 109 0.18 -20.27 -5.84
C THR A 109 1.19 -20.82 -4.84
N ILE A 110 0.94 -22.03 -4.35
CA ILE A 110 1.87 -22.75 -3.48
C ILE A 110 2.22 -24.07 -4.16
N THR A 111 3.52 -24.32 -4.34
CA THR A 111 4.06 -25.56 -4.88
C THR A 111 5.08 -26.14 -3.89
N THR A 112 5.66 -27.30 -4.24
CA THR A 112 6.77 -27.87 -3.45
C THR A 112 8.05 -27.02 -3.50
N ALA A 113 8.19 -26.12 -4.48
CA ALA A 113 9.38 -25.30 -4.66
C ALA A 113 9.21 -23.87 -4.10
N GLU A 114 8.00 -23.33 -4.14
CA GLU A 114 7.77 -21.91 -3.90
C GLU A 114 6.36 -21.56 -3.43
N LEU A 115 6.27 -20.43 -2.74
CA LEU A 115 5.05 -19.65 -2.56
C LEU A 115 5.18 -18.40 -3.42
N VAL A 116 4.19 -18.17 -4.29
CA VAL A 116 4.12 -17.01 -5.18
C VAL A 116 2.85 -16.24 -4.91
N LEU A 117 2.99 -14.97 -4.49
CA LEU A 117 1.94 -13.96 -4.54
C LEU A 117 2.13 -13.16 -5.84
N ARG A 118 1.19 -13.26 -6.78
CA ARG A 118 1.38 -12.74 -8.14
C ARG A 118 1.22 -11.22 -8.23
N HIS A 119 1.77 -10.67 -9.31
CA HIS A 119 1.78 -9.26 -9.66
C HIS A 119 2.58 -8.39 -8.65
N ARG A 120 2.25 -7.11 -8.52
CA ARG A 120 3.13 -6.08 -7.95
C ARG A 120 2.30 -5.05 -7.20
N ALA A 121 2.85 -4.52 -6.11
CA ALA A 121 2.29 -3.35 -5.45
C ALA A 121 3.02 -2.07 -5.87
N TYR A 122 2.28 -0.98 -5.98
CA TYR A 122 2.80 0.35 -6.27
C TYR A 122 2.45 1.32 -5.15
N TRP A 123 3.22 2.39 -4.98
CA TRP A 123 3.00 3.36 -3.91
C TRP A 123 2.89 4.80 -4.38
N LEU A 124 2.19 5.62 -3.60
CA LEU A 124 2.05 7.05 -3.82
C LEU A 124 2.04 7.81 -2.50
N ASN A 125 2.84 8.87 -2.41
CA ASN A 125 2.74 9.88 -1.36
C ASN A 125 1.76 10.97 -1.83
N LEU A 126 0.68 11.21 -1.07
CA LEU A 126 -0.31 12.23 -1.41
C LEU A 126 -0.06 13.56 -0.70
N ARG A 127 0.99 13.66 0.12
CA ARG A 127 1.29 14.89 0.87
C ARG A 127 1.36 16.08 -0.08
N GLY A 128 0.60 17.14 0.22
CA GLY A 128 0.57 18.37 -0.57
C GLY A 128 -0.29 18.31 -1.83
N PHE A 129 -0.99 17.19 -2.07
CA PHE A 129 -2.01 17.14 -3.13
C PHE A 129 -3.14 18.15 -2.82
N GLN A 130 -3.69 18.72 -3.90
CA GLN A 130 -4.68 19.79 -3.80
C GLN A 130 -6.01 19.31 -3.23
N GLU A 131 -6.76 20.22 -2.62
CA GLU A 131 -8.15 19.94 -2.24
C GLU A 131 -9.03 19.74 -3.49
N THR A 132 -10.12 19.01 -3.31
CA THR A 132 -11.11 18.82 -4.36
C THR A 132 -12.51 19.08 -3.83
N THR A 133 -13.38 19.53 -4.73
CA THR A 133 -14.82 19.66 -4.47
C THR A 133 -15.56 18.34 -4.69
N ASN A 134 -14.92 17.31 -5.26
CA ASN A 134 -15.53 16.00 -5.43
C ASN A 134 -15.76 15.33 -4.06
N GLN A 135 -16.99 14.91 -3.81
CA GLN A 135 -17.39 14.38 -2.50
C GLN A 135 -17.29 12.85 -2.40
N SER A 136 -17.14 12.13 -3.50
CA SER A 136 -17.16 10.65 -3.49
C SER A 136 -15.77 10.03 -3.59
N SER A 137 -15.02 10.37 -4.64
CA SER A 137 -13.72 9.76 -4.96
C SER A 137 -12.82 10.70 -5.74
N VAL A 138 -11.51 10.47 -5.64
CA VAL A 138 -10.48 11.20 -6.37
C VAL A 138 -9.61 10.20 -7.10
N THR A 139 -9.46 10.34 -8.40
CA THR A 139 -8.51 9.52 -9.16
C THR A 139 -7.10 10.07 -8.98
N VAL A 140 -6.24 9.27 -8.36
CA VAL A 140 -4.85 9.63 -8.10
C VAL A 140 -3.90 9.00 -9.13
N PRO A 141 -2.86 9.71 -9.58
CA PRO A 141 -1.86 9.18 -10.49
C PRO A 141 -0.78 8.43 -9.72
N ILE A 142 -0.66 7.12 -9.92
CA ILE A 142 0.39 6.30 -9.29
C ILE A 142 1.51 6.07 -10.32
N PRO A 143 2.74 6.59 -10.11
CA PRO A 143 3.85 6.37 -11.02
C PRO A 143 4.17 4.88 -11.17
N THR A 144 4.37 4.42 -12.40
CA THR A 144 4.75 3.03 -12.70
C THR A 144 6.11 2.64 -12.13
N GLU A 145 6.99 3.63 -11.89
CA GLU A 145 8.30 3.43 -11.27
C GLU A 145 8.24 3.30 -9.74
N ASN A 146 7.13 3.70 -9.12
CA ASN A 146 6.92 3.59 -7.67
C ASN A 146 6.53 2.17 -7.27
N LEU A 147 7.33 1.18 -7.66
CA LEU A 147 7.18 -0.20 -7.23
C LEU A 147 7.44 -0.28 -5.71
N PHE A 148 6.54 -0.92 -4.97
CA PHE A 148 6.72 -1.22 -3.55
C PHE A 148 7.48 -2.54 -3.40
N ASN A 149 8.78 -2.46 -3.16
CA ASN A 149 9.68 -3.60 -3.01
C ASN A 149 10.71 -3.31 -1.91
N VAL A 150 11.65 -4.24 -1.70
CA VAL A 150 12.64 -4.13 -0.60
C VAL A 150 13.49 -2.87 -0.73
N ASP A 151 13.95 -2.54 -1.94
CA ASP A 151 14.84 -1.40 -2.17
C ASP A 151 14.09 -0.07 -2.06
N SER A 152 12.88 0.02 -2.61
CA SER A 152 12.06 1.22 -2.46
C SER A 152 11.62 1.43 -1.00
N LEU A 153 11.27 0.38 -0.27
CA LEU A 153 10.94 0.48 1.16
C LEU A 153 12.13 0.99 1.97
N ARG A 154 13.35 0.50 1.71
CA ARG A 154 14.57 1.03 2.37
C ARG A 154 14.79 2.51 2.08
N ARG A 155 14.55 2.95 0.84
CA ARG A 155 14.64 4.37 0.46
C ARG A 155 13.57 5.21 1.16
N LEU A 156 12.33 4.74 1.21
CA LEU A 156 11.23 5.42 1.92
C LEU A 156 11.54 5.57 3.42
N MET A 157 12.12 4.55 4.05
CA MET A 157 12.54 4.62 5.46
C MET A 157 13.67 5.62 5.69
N GLU A 158 14.62 5.74 4.76
CA GLU A 158 15.67 6.76 4.81
C GLU A 158 15.10 8.18 4.64
N GLN A 159 14.13 8.35 3.73
CA GLN A 159 13.43 9.62 3.56
C GLN A 159 12.62 10.00 4.81
N SER A 160 11.93 9.03 5.40
CA SER A 160 11.20 9.20 6.68
C SER A 160 12.14 9.66 7.79
N ARG A 161 13.30 9.02 7.94
CA ARG A 161 14.35 9.42 8.91
C ARG A 161 14.77 10.88 8.77
N ARG A 162 14.82 11.40 7.54
CA ARG A 162 15.24 12.78 7.25
C ARG A 162 14.09 13.80 7.26
N GLY A 163 12.84 13.35 7.42
CA GLY A 163 11.65 14.20 7.24
C GLY A 163 11.45 14.68 5.79
N LYS A 164 11.96 13.95 4.79
CA LYS A 164 12.01 14.35 3.37
C LYS A 164 11.23 13.40 2.45
N LEU A 165 10.16 12.76 2.91
CA LEU A 165 9.30 11.98 2.01
C LEU A 165 8.63 12.96 1.03
N GLN A 166 9.14 13.00 -0.20
CA GLN A 166 8.59 13.73 -1.34
C GLN A 166 7.97 12.71 -2.28
#